data_AF-A0A6J7CAW5-F1
#
_entry.id   AF-A0A6J7CAW5-F1
#
_cell.length_a   1.000
_cell.length_b   1.000
_cell.length_c   1.000
_cell.angle_alpha   90.00
_cell.angle_beta   90.00
_cell.angle_gamma   90.00
#
_symmetry.space_group_name_H-M   'P 1'
#
loop_
_entity.id
_entity.type
_entity.pdbx_description
1 polymer ?
#
loop_
_entity_poly.entity_id
_entity_poly.type
_entity_poly.pdbx_seq_one_letter_code
_entity_poly.pdbx_strand_id
1 'polypeptide(L)'
;MPAGAAITESSVCKKVDVTTKVGAATFKCTKVAKKLVWLRFFTQDEAKQAISELQFANGKISDLQAKLDAAQAILDENENVKRALAQRYNPFSELLAKAYQDFLATTSAETANYASNVSSSGKLCAPGVLCLVGSAGPGGGIIFYDAGAQQSWGRYLEFAPEGWSGDSGDPSEYWCDVTSMDFSAAVTDAKLKLSIGNEIGKGQANTDLMLAVCKSGAANVVHAYKGGGLEDWFLPSTDELNELCKLAGSTNEGFEASGDCANLATLEAGFSDAGYWSSTESSDVMASYQDFSVGSILNFYKEDFQLVRPIRAF
;
A
#
# COMPACT_ATOMS: atom_id res chain seq x y z
N MET A 1 25.65 -60.73 15.53
CA MET A 1 25.81 -59.24 15.60
C MET A 1 24.51 -58.63 15.07
N PRO A 2 24.06 -57.47 15.59
CA PRO A 2 22.64 -57.11 15.61
C PRO A 2 22.03 -56.77 14.24
N ALA A 3 20.70 -56.73 14.24
CA ALA A 3 19.83 -56.57 13.08
C ALA A 3 20.08 -55.32 12.23
N GLY A 4 19.68 -55.40 10.95
CA GLY A 4 18.78 -54.42 10.33
C GLY A 4 19.17 -52.94 10.30
N ALA A 5 20.42 -52.57 10.55
CA ALA A 5 20.87 -51.19 10.41
C ALA A 5 20.82 -50.80 8.93
N ALA A 6 19.83 -49.99 8.55
CA ALA A 6 19.71 -49.43 7.20
C ALA A 6 21.00 -48.66 6.87
N ILE A 7 21.60 -48.97 5.73
CA ILE A 7 22.81 -48.28 5.27
C ILE A 7 22.39 -46.89 4.78
N THR A 8 22.73 -45.88 5.57
CA THR A 8 22.49 -44.47 5.29
C THR A 8 23.81 -43.72 5.13
N GLU A 9 23.75 -42.51 4.58
CA GLU A 9 24.92 -41.65 4.43
C GLU A 9 25.59 -41.36 5.79
N SER A 10 26.92 -41.36 5.83
CA SER A 10 27.76 -41.24 7.03
C SER A 10 27.64 -42.37 8.07
N SER A 11 26.84 -43.42 7.84
CA SER A 11 26.77 -44.57 8.74
C SER A 11 28.07 -45.39 8.75
N VAL A 12 28.41 -46.00 9.90
CA VAL A 12 29.72 -46.65 10.11
C VAL A 12 29.84 -47.95 9.32
N CYS A 13 30.95 -48.12 8.60
CA CYS A 13 31.27 -49.33 7.83
C CYS A 13 32.53 -50.03 8.35
N LYS A 14 32.67 -51.33 8.07
CA LYS A 14 33.69 -52.19 8.71
C LYS A 14 34.94 -52.48 7.86
N LYS A 15 34.90 -52.22 6.55
CA LYS A 15 35.98 -52.55 5.61
C LYS A 15 36.03 -51.54 4.47
N VAL A 16 37.17 -50.85 4.36
CA VAL A 16 37.42 -49.83 3.32
C VAL A 16 37.26 -50.39 1.91
N ASP A 17 36.87 -49.52 0.98
CA ASP A 17 36.69 -49.80 -0.46
C ASP A 17 35.62 -50.85 -0.84
N VAL A 18 34.86 -51.36 0.13
CA VAL A 18 33.63 -52.12 -0.16
C VAL A 18 32.56 -51.16 -0.67
N THR A 19 31.87 -51.54 -1.74
CA THR A 19 30.68 -50.86 -2.26
C THR A 19 29.42 -51.68 -1.97
N THR A 20 28.28 -51.00 -1.87
CA THR A 20 26.96 -51.63 -1.72
C THR A 20 25.89 -50.75 -2.37
N LYS A 21 24.71 -51.31 -2.69
CA LYS A 21 23.57 -50.56 -3.24
C LYS A 21 22.40 -50.59 -2.26
N VAL A 22 21.72 -49.44 -2.14
CA VAL A 22 20.50 -49.27 -1.35
C VAL A 22 19.50 -48.54 -2.23
N GLY A 23 18.49 -49.27 -2.72
CA GLY A 23 17.64 -48.78 -3.81
C GLY A 23 18.48 -48.45 -5.05
N ALA A 24 18.27 -47.26 -5.63
CA ALA A 24 19.05 -46.76 -6.76
C ALA A 24 20.44 -46.23 -6.37
N ALA A 25 20.71 -45.91 -5.11
CA ALA A 25 21.95 -45.28 -4.68
C ALA A 25 23.06 -46.31 -4.42
N THR A 26 24.26 -46.03 -4.95
CA THR A 26 25.49 -46.76 -4.59
C THR A 26 26.19 -46.04 -3.43
N PHE A 27 26.66 -46.80 -2.44
CA PHE A 27 27.46 -46.30 -1.33
C PHE A 27 28.84 -46.96 -1.33
N LYS A 28 29.88 -46.20 -1.01
CA LYS A 28 31.26 -46.70 -0.86
C LYS A 28 31.78 -46.46 0.55
N CYS A 29 32.28 -47.51 1.19
CA CYS A 29 32.92 -47.42 2.50
C CYS A 29 34.25 -46.71 2.39
N THR A 30 34.30 -45.47 2.87
CA THR A 30 35.42 -44.54 2.70
C THR A 30 35.99 -44.16 4.07
N LYS A 31 37.31 -43.98 4.15
CA LYS A 31 37.97 -43.51 5.37
C LYS A 31 37.86 -41.99 5.46
N VAL A 32 37.10 -41.50 6.44
CA VAL A 32 36.97 -40.09 6.76
C VAL A 32 37.59 -39.85 8.14
N ALA A 33 38.70 -39.11 8.15
CA ALA A 33 39.58 -38.94 9.31
C ALA A 33 39.97 -40.31 9.95
N LYS A 34 39.56 -40.56 11.20
CA LYS A 34 39.86 -41.79 11.95
C LYS A 34 38.76 -42.87 11.87
N LYS A 35 37.68 -42.65 11.10
CA LYS A 35 36.54 -43.58 10.99
C LYS A 35 36.33 -44.06 9.54
N LEU A 36 35.70 -45.22 9.40
CA LEU A 36 35.20 -45.74 8.13
C LEU A 36 33.69 -45.48 8.08
N VAL A 37 33.22 -44.77 7.06
CA VAL A 37 31.79 -44.45 6.86
C VAL A 37 31.33 -44.70 5.43
N TRP A 38 30.06 -45.04 5.26
CA TRP A 38 29.40 -45.11 3.96
C TRP A 38 29.14 -43.70 3.43
N LEU A 39 29.76 -43.35 2.30
CA LEU A 39 29.43 -42.13 1.54
C LEU A 39 28.69 -42.52 0.27
N ARG A 40 27.74 -41.69 -0.17
CA ARG A 40 27.09 -41.91 -1.46
C ARG A 40 28.12 -41.75 -2.59
N PHE A 41 28.21 -42.75 -3.45
CA PHE A 41 29.12 -42.77 -4.59
C PHE A 41 28.30 -42.52 -5.85
N PHE A 42 28.47 -41.35 -6.45
CA PHE A 42 27.95 -41.04 -7.77
C PHE A 42 28.90 -41.61 -8.83
N THR A 43 28.34 -42.32 -9.81
CA THR A 43 29.05 -42.73 -11.01
C THR A 43 29.41 -41.51 -11.86
N GLN A 44 30.38 -41.66 -12.77
CA GLN A 44 30.70 -40.59 -13.71
C GLN A 44 29.51 -40.19 -14.58
N ASP A 45 28.60 -41.12 -14.87
CA ASP A 45 27.45 -40.87 -15.75
C ASP A 45 26.31 -40.17 -15.00
N GLU A 46 26.05 -40.50 -13.73
CA GLU A 46 25.18 -39.70 -12.85
C GLU A 46 25.71 -38.27 -12.67
N ALA A 47 27.03 -38.10 -12.52
CA ALA A 47 27.65 -36.78 -12.42
C ALA A 47 27.53 -35.97 -13.73
N LYS A 48 27.76 -36.61 -14.90
CA LYS A 48 27.54 -35.98 -16.21
C LYS A 48 26.08 -35.58 -16.43
N GLN A 49 25.13 -36.41 -16.01
CA GLN A 49 23.70 -36.10 -16.13
C GLN A 49 23.34 -34.88 -15.29
N ALA A 50 23.74 -34.83 -14.02
CA ALA A 50 23.50 -33.67 -13.16
C ALA A 50 24.15 -32.38 -13.71
N ILE A 51 25.36 -32.48 -14.28
CA ILE A 51 26.03 -31.35 -14.96
C ILE A 51 25.22 -30.89 -16.19
N SER A 52 24.70 -31.82 -17.00
CA SER A 52 23.87 -31.50 -18.18
C SER A 52 22.56 -30.81 -17.79
N GLU A 53 21.90 -31.28 -16.71
CA GLU A 53 20.69 -30.65 -16.17
C GLU A 53 20.96 -29.23 -15.64
N LEU A 54 22.08 -29.00 -14.96
CA LEU A 54 22.53 -27.67 -14.53
C LEU A 54 22.88 -26.75 -15.71
N GLN A 55 23.53 -27.26 -16.75
CA GLN A 55 23.83 -26.50 -17.97
C GLN A 55 22.54 -26.08 -18.69
N PHE A 56 21.54 -26.97 -18.76
CA PHE A 56 20.23 -26.66 -19.34
C PHE A 56 19.45 -25.63 -18.51
N ALA A 57 19.52 -25.71 -17.17
CA ALA A 57 18.94 -24.70 -16.28
C ALA A 57 19.59 -23.32 -16.46
N ASN A 58 20.93 -23.25 -16.51
CA ASN A 58 21.65 -22.01 -16.80
C ASN A 58 21.29 -21.42 -18.18
N GLY A 59 21.10 -22.26 -19.20
CA GLY A 59 20.62 -21.83 -20.50
C GLY A 59 19.25 -21.14 -20.44
N LYS A 60 18.30 -21.69 -19.67
CA LYS A 60 16.99 -21.06 -19.43
C LYS A 60 17.08 -19.75 -18.66
N ILE A 61 17.96 -19.66 -17.66
CA ILE A 61 18.18 -18.42 -16.91
C ILE A 61 18.75 -17.33 -17.82
N SER A 62 19.68 -17.68 -18.71
CA SER A 62 20.23 -16.75 -19.72
C SER A 62 19.16 -16.25 -20.71
N ASP A 63 18.27 -17.12 -21.18
CA ASP A 63 17.14 -16.76 -22.05
C ASP A 63 16.11 -15.86 -21.33
N LEU A 64 15.84 -16.12 -20.04
CA LEU A 64 14.98 -15.25 -19.22
C LEU A 64 15.62 -13.89 -18.95
N GLN A 65 16.94 -13.83 -18.70
CA GLN A 65 17.65 -12.56 -18.54
C GLN A 65 17.62 -11.75 -19.84
N ALA A 66 17.90 -12.37 -20.99
CA ALA A 66 17.81 -11.70 -22.29
C ALA A 66 16.40 -11.15 -22.60
N LYS A 67 15.34 -11.84 -22.14
CA LYS A 67 13.95 -11.35 -22.24
C LYS A 67 13.66 -10.20 -21.29
N LEU A 68 14.22 -10.22 -20.08
CA LEU A 68 14.11 -9.11 -19.12
C LEU A 68 14.83 -7.86 -19.64
N ASP A 69 16.06 -8.02 -20.16
CA ASP A 69 16.84 -6.93 -20.75
C ASP A 69 16.12 -6.34 -21.98
N ALA A 70 15.51 -7.17 -22.83
CA ALA A 70 14.72 -6.72 -23.96
C ALA A 70 13.42 -6.00 -23.55
N ALA A 71 12.75 -6.45 -22.48
CA ALA A 71 11.57 -5.76 -21.93
C ALA A 71 11.93 -4.40 -21.32
N GLN A 72 13.08 -4.29 -20.64
CA GLN A 72 13.59 -3.02 -20.11
C GLN A 72 13.94 -2.05 -21.23
N ALA A 73 14.59 -2.51 -22.31
CA ALA A 73 14.89 -1.69 -23.48
C ALA A 73 13.61 -1.09 -24.12
N ILE A 74 12.51 -1.84 -24.17
CA ILE A 74 11.21 -1.35 -24.65
C ILE A 74 10.62 -0.30 -23.69
N LEU A 75 10.73 -0.47 -22.38
CA LEU A 75 10.30 0.53 -21.39
C LEU A 75 11.10 1.83 -21.53
N ASP A 76 12.41 1.73 -21.65
CA ASP A 76 13.32 2.88 -21.82
C ASP A 76 13.07 3.58 -23.16
N GLU A 77 12.79 2.84 -24.24
CA GLU A 77 12.38 3.41 -25.54
C GLU A 77 11.06 4.16 -25.42
N ASN A 78 10.05 3.61 -24.73
CA ASN A 78 8.78 4.29 -24.49
C ASN A 78 8.94 5.61 -23.70
N GLU A 79 9.77 5.63 -22.65
CA GLU A 79 10.06 6.86 -21.90
C GLU A 79 10.83 7.89 -22.74
N ASN A 80 11.78 7.45 -23.57
CA ASN A 80 12.46 8.34 -24.51
C ASN A 80 11.53 8.87 -25.60
N VAL A 81 10.58 8.06 -26.09
CA VAL A 81 9.53 8.48 -27.03
C VAL A 81 8.59 9.50 -26.38
N LYS A 82 8.13 9.30 -25.14
CA LYS A 82 7.35 10.30 -24.39
C LYS A 82 8.08 11.63 -24.29
N ARG A 83 9.38 11.62 -23.92
CA ARG A 83 10.21 12.83 -23.83
C ARG A 83 10.44 13.49 -25.20
N ALA A 84 10.65 12.70 -26.26
CA ALA A 84 10.83 13.22 -27.62
C ALA A 84 9.54 13.82 -28.19
N LEU A 85 8.38 13.23 -27.90
CA LEU A 85 7.06 13.78 -28.26
C LEU A 85 6.79 15.10 -27.52
N ALA A 86 7.14 15.17 -26.23
CA ALA A 86 7.06 16.41 -25.44
C ALA A 86 7.97 17.54 -25.95
N GLN A 87 8.98 17.22 -26.77
CA GLN A 87 9.95 18.19 -27.31
C GLN A 87 9.73 18.54 -28.79
N ARG A 88 8.74 17.96 -29.50
CA ARG A 88 8.68 18.02 -30.98
C ARG A 88 7.28 18.02 -31.62
N TYR A 89 6.52 19.10 -31.45
CA TYR A 89 5.69 19.60 -32.56
C TYR A 89 6.62 19.98 -33.74
N ASN A 90 6.27 19.94 -35.03
CA ASN A 90 5.03 19.62 -35.77
C ASN A 90 5.51 19.05 -37.16
N PRO A 91 4.68 18.54 -38.11
CA PRO A 91 3.23 18.40 -38.13
C PRO A 91 2.69 17.01 -38.59
N PHE A 92 1.90 16.37 -37.74
CA PHE A 92 0.92 15.31 -38.11
C PHE A 92 -0.39 15.51 -37.32
N SER A 93 -0.60 16.75 -36.88
CA SER A 93 -1.42 17.08 -35.72
C SER A 93 -2.88 17.37 -36.03
N GLU A 94 -3.25 17.90 -37.19
CA GLU A 94 -4.65 18.29 -37.42
C GLU A 94 -5.62 17.11 -37.51
N LEU A 95 -5.24 16.01 -38.20
CA LEU A 95 -6.10 14.82 -38.29
C LEU A 95 -6.14 14.01 -37.00
N LEU A 96 -5.02 13.95 -36.26
CA LEU A 96 -4.92 13.20 -35.00
C LEU A 96 -5.40 14.01 -33.80
N ALA A 97 -5.20 15.33 -33.78
CA ALA A 97 -5.88 16.23 -32.84
C ALA A 97 -7.36 16.33 -33.17
N LYS A 98 -7.80 16.30 -34.44
CA LYS A 98 -9.23 16.16 -34.73
C LYS A 98 -9.76 14.81 -34.27
N ALA A 99 -9.10 13.69 -34.55
CA ALA A 99 -9.54 12.39 -34.05
C ALA A 99 -9.52 12.31 -32.50
N TYR A 100 -8.57 12.99 -31.84
CA TYR A 100 -8.48 13.07 -30.38
C TYR A 100 -9.48 14.06 -29.78
N GLN A 101 -9.81 15.17 -30.45
CA GLN A 101 -10.86 16.11 -30.04
C GLN A 101 -12.24 15.56 -30.38
N ASP A 102 -12.41 14.77 -31.44
CA ASP A 102 -13.63 14.02 -31.77
C ASP A 102 -13.78 12.85 -30.79
N PHE A 103 -12.69 12.18 -30.38
CA PHE A 103 -12.68 11.17 -29.31
C PHE A 103 -13.01 11.81 -27.95
N LEU A 104 -12.35 12.91 -27.57
CA LEU A 104 -12.68 13.67 -26.35
C LEU A 104 -14.09 14.27 -26.42
N ALA A 105 -14.59 14.70 -27.58
CA ALA A 105 -15.97 15.17 -27.76
C ALA A 105 -16.97 14.00 -27.68
N THR A 106 -16.61 12.81 -28.15
CA THR A 106 -17.43 11.61 -28.02
C THR A 106 -17.43 11.13 -26.58
N THR A 107 -16.26 11.00 -25.94
CA THR A 107 -16.11 10.64 -24.52
C THR A 107 -16.72 11.70 -23.61
N SER A 108 -16.66 13.00 -23.94
CA SER A 108 -17.34 14.06 -23.16
C SER A 108 -18.83 14.16 -23.45
N ALA A 109 -19.32 13.80 -24.64
CA ALA A 109 -20.74 13.64 -24.90
C ALA A 109 -21.29 12.35 -24.25
N GLU A 110 -20.49 11.29 -24.16
CA GLU A 110 -20.81 10.05 -23.46
C GLU A 110 -20.75 10.23 -21.95
N THR A 111 -19.75 10.95 -21.41
CA THR A 111 -19.73 11.32 -19.98
C THR A 111 -20.70 12.45 -19.65
N ALA A 112 -21.10 13.33 -20.58
CA ALA A 112 -22.21 14.26 -20.37
C ALA A 112 -23.58 13.57 -20.47
N ASN A 113 -23.75 12.56 -21.34
CA ASN A 113 -24.92 11.69 -21.34
C ASN A 113 -24.95 10.82 -20.07
N TYR A 114 -23.82 10.29 -19.62
CA TYR A 114 -23.73 9.56 -18.36
C TYR A 114 -23.97 10.49 -17.17
N ALA A 115 -23.34 11.66 -17.12
CA ALA A 115 -23.52 12.66 -16.07
C ALA A 115 -24.90 13.30 -16.10
N SER A 116 -25.63 13.36 -17.22
CA SER A 116 -27.04 13.78 -17.22
C SER A 116 -27.98 12.66 -16.81
N ASN A 117 -27.68 11.40 -17.12
CA ASN A 117 -28.37 10.23 -16.55
C ASN A 117 -28.11 10.06 -15.03
N VAL A 118 -26.91 10.44 -14.55
CA VAL A 118 -26.54 10.46 -13.12
C VAL A 118 -27.06 11.73 -12.41
N SER A 119 -27.05 12.89 -13.05
CA SER A 119 -27.62 14.14 -12.50
C SER A 119 -29.15 14.08 -12.38
N SER A 120 -29.82 13.29 -13.22
CA SER A 120 -31.23 12.92 -13.03
C SER A 120 -31.46 11.82 -11.96
N SER A 121 -30.39 11.23 -11.40
CA SER A 121 -30.43 10.06 -10.50
C SER A 121 -29.45 10.12 -9.31
N GLY A 122 -29.10 11.32 -8.84
CA GLY A 122 -28.38 11.52 -7.57
C GLY A 122 -26.86 11.64 -7.65
N LYS A 123 -26.33 12.61 -6.90
CA LYS A 123 -24.91 13.01 -6.80
C LYS A 123 -24.03 12.03 -5.99
N LEU A 124 -24.44 10.75 -5.89
CA LEU A 124 -24.00 9.80 -4.88
C LEU A 124 -23.17 8.65 -5.50
N CYS A 125 -22.01 8.36 -4.91
CA CYS A 125 -21.26 7.14 -5.19
C CYS A 125 -22.08 5.90 -4.81
N ALA A 126 -22.37 5.03 -5.79
CA ALA A 126 -23.13 3.80 -5.59
C ALA A 126 -22.24 2.55 -5.72
N PRO A 127 -22.43 1.51 -4.88
CA PRO A 127 -21.64 0.27 -4.98
C PRO A 127 -21.68 -0.35 -6.39
N GLY A 128 -20.50 -0.65 -6.94
CA GLY A 128 -20.33 -1.22 -8.27
C GLY A 128 -20.20 -0.20 -9.41
N VAL A 129 -20.26 1.11 -9.12
CA VAL A 129 -19.98 2.20 -10.07
C VAL A 129 -18.57 2.76 -9.80
N LEU A 130 -17.92 3.30 -10.84
CA LEU A 130 -16.69 4.09 -10.67
C LEU A 130 -17.03 5.41 -9.97
N CYS A 131 -16.48 5.64 -8.79
CA CYS A 131 -16.70 6.85 -8.03
C CYS A 131 -15.56 7.85 -8.26
N LEU A 132 -15.89 9.13 -8.35
CA LEU A 132 -14.94 10.20 -8.64
C LEU A 132 -14.51 10.89 -7.33
N VAL A 133 -13.23 11.24 -7.25
CA VAL A 133 -12.72 12.18 -6.23
C VAL A 133 -13.50 13.50 -6.33
N GLY A 134 -13.81 14.10 -5.18
CA GLY A 134 -14.70 15.26 -5.05
C GLY A 134 -16.21 14.94 -5.06
N SER A 135 -16.63 13.70 -5.30
CA SER A 135 -18.04 13.30 -5.22
C SER A 135 -18.47 12.86 -3.82
N ALA A 136 -19.78 12.83 -3.56
CA ALA A 136 -20.29 12.34 -2.28
C ALA A 136 -20.15 10.82 -2.17
N GLY A 137 -19.52 10.35 -1.08
CA GLY A 137 -19.35 8.94 -0.76
C GLY A 137 -20.57 8.33 -0.06
N PRO A 138 -20.57 7.00 0.18
CA PRO A 138 -21.68 6.30 0.83
C PRO A 138 -21.98 6.76 2.26
N GLY A 139 -20.97 7.27 3.00
CA GLY A 139 -21.13 7.86 4.32
C GLY A 139 -21.69 9.30 4.30
N GLY A 140 -21.94 9.87 3.12
CA GLY A 140 -22.27 11.28 2.97
C GLY A 140 -21.07 12.21 3.11
N GLY A 141 -19.86 11.65 3.18
CA GLY A 141 -18.61 12.41 3.09
C GLY A 141 -18.25 12.78 1.66
N ILE A 142 -17.08 13.39 1.48
CA ILE A 142 -16.52 13.67 0.14
C ILE A 142 -15.35 12.71 -0.10
N ILE A 143 -15.33 12.06 -1.27
CA ILE A 143 -14.27 11.15 -1.67
C ILE A 143 -13.00 11.96 -1.96
N PHE A 144 -11.89 11.65 -1.29
CA PHE A 144 -10.60 12.33 -1.50
C PHE A 144 -9.51 11.45 -2.11
N TYR A 145 -9.71 10.12 -2.11
CA TYR A 145 -8.73 9.18 -2.64
C TYR A 145 -9.40 8.02 -3.38
N ASP A 146 -8.75 7.54 -4.45
CA ASP A 146 -9.04 6.29 -5.15
C ASP A 146 -7.72 5.54 -5.38
N ALA A 147 -7.61 4.33 -4.84
CA ALA A 147 -6.45 3.44 -5.04
C ALA A 147 -6.33 2.89 -6.48
N GLY A 148 -7.28 3.19 -7.37
CA GLY A 148 -7.38 2.68 -8.75
C GLY A 148 -7.84 1.21 -8.84
N ALA A 149 -7.68 0.44 -7.77
CA ALA A 149 -8.11 -0.95 -7.63
C ALA A 149 -8.44 -1.28 -6.17
N GLN A 150 -9.24 -2.32 -5.94
CA GLN A 150 -9.61 -2.77 -4.60
C GLN A 150 -8.38 -3.24 -3.80
N GLN A 151 -8.17 -2.66 -2.63
CA GLN A 151 -7.19 -3.07 -1.63
C GLN A 151 -7.87 -3.83 -0.48
N SER A 152 -7.07 -4.34 0.47
CA SER A 152 -7.57 -5.03 1.67
C SER A 152 -8.36 -4.14 2.62
N TRP A 153 -8.17 -2.82 2.53
CA TRP A 153 -8.81 -1.80 3.38
C TRP A 153 -10.01 -1.10 2.70
N GLY A 154 -10.20 -1.30 1.39
CA GLY A 154 -11.14 -0.53 0.57
C GLY A 154 -10.53 -0.20 -0.79
N ARG A 155 -11.21 0.61 -1.59
CA ARG A 155 -10.66 1.26 -2.80
C ARG A 155 -10.63 2.78 -2.62
N TYR A 156 -11.67 3.34 -2.04
CA TYR A 156 -11.86 4.77 -1.88
C TYR A 156 -11.71 5.18 -0.42
N LEU A 157 -11.33 6.44 -0.21
CA LEU A 157 -11.44 7.10 1.08
C LEU A 157 -12.38 8.32 0.96
N GLU A 158 -13.30 8.47 1.91
CA GLU A 158 -14.13 9.67 2.09
C GLU A 158 -13.83 10.34 3.43
N PHE A 159 -13.95 11.67 3.50
CA PHE A 159 -13.84 12.45 4.74
C PHE A 159 -15.20 13.04 5.15
N ALA A 160 -15.41 13.18 6.46
CA ALA A 160 -16.65 13.75 6.99
C ALA A 160 -16.80 15.24 6.59
N PRO A 161 -18.01 15.69 6.25
CA PRO A 161 -18.25 17.05 5.77
C PRO A 161 -18.00 18.12 6.86
N GLU A 162 -17.86 19.37 6.43
CA GLU A 162 -17.94 20.53 7.33
C GLU A 162 -19.21 20.43 8.22
N GLY A 163 -19.06 20.70 9.52
CA GLY A 163 -20.15 20.55 10.48
C GLY A 163 -20.36 19.15 11.05
N TRP A 164 -19.50 18.17 10.76
CA TRP A 164 -19.65 16.78 11.25
C TRP A 164 -19.72 16.66 12.78
N SER A 165 -19.08 17.57 13.51
CA SER A 165 -19.06 17.68 14.97
C SER A 165 -20.30 18.38 15.56
N GLY A 166 -21.07 19.07 14.72
CA GLY A 166 -22.16 19.97 15.13
C GLY A 166 -21.77 21.46 15.18
N ASP A 167 -20.48 21.78 15.13
CA ASP A 167 -19.93 23.14 15.11
C ASP A 167 -19.39 23.51 13.71
N SER A 168 -19.23 24.80 13.41
CA SER A 168 -18.76 25.29 12.10
C SER A 168 -17.26 25.08 11.82
N GLY A 169 -16.59 24.23 12.59
CA GLY A 169 -15.17 23.94 12.47
C GLY A 169 -14.88 22.58 13.08
N ASP A 170 -13.72 22.02 12.74
CA ASP A 170 -13.28 20.76 13.36
C ASP A 170 -13.02 20.97 14.86
N PRO A 171 -13.39 19.99 15.70
CA PRO A 171 -13.01 20.00 17.11
C PRO A 171 -11.50 19.84 17.24
N SER A 172 -10.93 20.54 18.23
CA SER A 172 -9.53 20.42 18.61
C SER A 172 -9.44 19.47 19.80
N GLU A 173 -8.70 18.38 19.64
CA GLU A 173 -8.63 17.27 20.59
C GLU A 173 -7.17 16.93 20.91
N TYR A 174 -6.93 16.42 22.11
CA TYR A 174 -5.67 15.74 22.43
C TYR A 174 -5.67 14.34 21.84
N TRP A 175 -4.49 13.79 21.55
CA TRP A 175 -4.38 12.53 20.80
C TRP A 175 -4.93 11.33 21.57
N CYS A 176 -4.57 11.21 22.86
CA CYS A 176 -5.01 10.13 23.75
C CYS A 176 -4.82 10.51 25.21
N ASP A 177 -5.65 10.00 26.12
CA ASP A 177 -5.49 10.15 27.58
C ASP A 177 -4.31 9.34 28.16
N VAL A 178 -3.72 8.44 27.36
CA VAL A 178 -2.52 7.66 27.68
C VAL A 178 -1.32 8.22 26.91
N THR A 179 -0.51 9.05 27.56
CA THR A 179 0.52 9.89 26.92
C THR A 179 1.96 9.44 27.16
N SER A 180 2.17 8.23 27.70
CA SER A 180 3.51 7.70 28.08
C SER A 180 3.65 6.21 27.79
N MET A 181 3.11 5.79 26.64
CA MET A 181 3.13 4.40 26.18
C MET A 181 3.26 4.37 24.66
N ASP A 182 4.20 3.58 24.15
CA ASP A 182 4.37 3.28 22.72
C ASP A 182 3.44 2.11 22.36
N PHE A 183 2.32 2.42 21.73
CA PHE A 183 1.28 1.44 21.37
C PHE A 183 1.84 0.48 20.31
N SER A 184 2.57 1.02 19.34
CA SER A 184 3.17 0.30 18.21
C SER A 184 4.21 -0.71 18.67
N ALA A 185 5.02 -0.39 19.67
CA ALA A 185 5.97 -1.29 20.32
C ALA A 185 5.27 -2.33 21.22
N ALA A 186 4.16 -1.96 21.88
CA ALA A 186 3.38 -2.88 22.70
C ALA A 186 2.68 -4.00 21.88
N VAL A 187 2.41 -3.77 20.59
CA VAL A 187 1.93 -4.83 19.69
C VAL A 187 3.02 -5.87 19.42
N THR A 188 2.79 -7.07 19.97
CA THR A 188 3.67 -8.25 19.87
C THR A 188 3.22 -9.28 18.83
N ASP A 189 1.94 -9.27 18.41
CA ASP A 189 1.48 -10.12 17.32
C ASP A 189 1.97 -9.59 15.97
N ALA A 190 2.65 -10.44 15.20
CA ALA A 190 3.29 -10.05 13.95
C ALA A 190 2.32 -9.67 12.83
N LYS A 191 1.04 -10.12 12.87
CA LYS A 191 0.04 -9.72 11.88
C LYS A 191 -0.56 -8.37 12.24
N LEU A 192 -0.90 -8.15 13.52
CA LEU A 192 -1.38 -6.85 13.99
C LEU A 192 -0.31 -5.76 13.82
N LYS A 193 0.97 -6.10 14.00
CA LYS A 193 2.08 -5.17 13.77
C LYS A 193 2.26 -4.79 12.29
N LEU A 194 1.75 -5.59 11.36
CA LEU A 194 1.73 -5.28 9.91
C LEU A 194 0.46 -4.55 9.48
N SER A 195 -0.61 -4.54 10.28
CA SER A 195 -1.84 -3.78 9.98
C SER A 195 -1.78 -2.31 10.41
N ILE A 196 -0.94 -1.97 11.38
CA ILE A 196 -0.67 -0.57 11.79
C ILE A 196 0.50 0.02 11.00
N GLY A 197 0.59 1.35 10.93
CA GLY A 197 1.66 2.06 10.21
C GLY A 197 1.29 3.50 9.80
N ASN A 198 2.13 4.15 9.00
CA ASN A 198 1.85 5.47 8.45
C ASN A 198 1.16 5.43 7.09
N GLU A 199 1.19 4.27 6.40
CA GLU A 199 0.83 4.15 4.99
C GLU A 199 -0.68 4.29 4.72
N ILE A 200 -1.05 4.42 3.44
CA ILE A 200 -2.46 4.41 3.02
C ILE A 200 -3.11 3.05 3.32
N GLY A 201 -4.26 3.09 3.97
CA GLY A 201 -5.00 1.92 4.46
C GLY A 201 -4.70 1.51 5.89
N LYS A 202 -3.97 2.33 6.66
CA LYS A 202 -3.55 2.04 8.05
C LYS A 202 -4.38 2.78 9.08
N GLY A 203 -5.05 3.89 8.73
CA GLY A 203 -5.69 4.75 9.71
C GLY A 203 -6.75 4.03 10.56
N GLN A 204 -7.49 3.10 9.95
CA GLN A 204 -8.47 2.30 10.68
C GLN A 204 -7.83 1.42 11.75
N ALA A 205 -6.81 0.63 11.39
CA ALA A 205 -6.14 -0.28 12.32
C ALA A 205 -5.36 0.46 13.42
N ASN A 206 -4.79 1.63 13.09
CA ASN A 206 -4.21 2.54 14.08
C ASN A 206 -5.27 3.06 15.05
N THR A 207 -6.43 3.51 14.53
CA THR A 207 -7.55 4.02 15.34
C THR A 207 -8.13 2.92 16.24
N ASP A 208 -8.28 1.70 15.74
CA ASP A 208 -8.71 0.54 16.53
C ASP A 208 -7.73 0.25 17.69
N LEU A 209 -6.41 0.37 17.44
CA LEU A 209 -5.38 0.26 18.47
C LEU A 209 -5.48 1.40 19.50
N MET A 210 -5.71 2.63 19.06
CA MET A 210 -5.99 3.76 19.96
C MET A 210 -7.23 3.49 20.82
N LEU A 211 -8.36 3.08 20.24
CA LEU A 211 -9.61 2.80 20.95
C LEU A 211 -9.49 1.65 21.98
N ALA A 212 -8.58 0.69 21.76
CA ALA A 212 -8.29 -0.35 22.74
C ALA A 212 -7.60 0.20 24.01
N VAL A 213 -6.78 1.24 23.86
CA VAL A 213 -5.97 1.84 24.94
C VAL A 213 -6.67 3.07 25.52
N CYS A 214 -6.89 4.10 24.70
CA CYS A 214 -7.46 5.39 25.04
C CYS A 214 -8.92 5.27 25.51
N LYS A 215 -9.28 6.05 26.53
CA LYS A 215 -10.68 6.25 26.97
C LYS A 215 -11.25 7.56 26.46
N SER A 216 -10.39 8.49 26.04
CA SER A 216 -10.78 9.76 25.41
C SER A 216 -9.63 10.36 24.60
N GLY A 217 -9.96 11.29 23.71
CA GLY A 217 -9.05 11.90 22.74
C GLY A 217 -9.50 11.70 21.29
N ALA A 218 -8.64 12.08 20.36
CA ALA A 218 -8.89 12.16 18.92
C ALA A 218 -9.63 10.95 18.33
N ALA A 219 -9.14 9.73 18.58
CA ALA A 219 -9.75 8.50 18.07
C ALA A 219 -11.18 8.28 18.59
N ASN A 220 -11.44 8.57 19.87
CA ASN A 220 -12.75 8.39 20.48
C ASN A 220 -13.80 9.37 19.91
N VAL A 221 -13.41 10.62 19.67
CA VAL A 221 -14.30 11.65 19.10
C VAL A 221 -14.59 11.34 17.63
N VAL A 222 -13.57 10.97 16.86
CA VAL A 222 -13.73 10.59 15.46
C VAL A 222 -14.58 9.34 15.28
N HIS A 223 -14.36 8.29 16.08
CA HIS A 223 -15.13 7.05 15.99
C HIS A 223 -16.58 7.19 16.50
N ALA A 224 -16.85 8.20 17.34
CA ALA A 224 -18.21 8.53 17.76
C ALA A 224 -19.06 9.14 16.63
N TYR A 225 -18.45 9.66 15.57
CA TYR A 225 -19.17 10.17 14.40
C TYR A 225 -19.91 9.05 13.67
N LYS A 226 -21.20 9.26 13.38
CA LYS A 226 -22.10 8.30 12.71
C LYS A 226 -22.66 8.84 11.38
N GLY A 227 -21.81 9.52 10.61
CA GLY A 227 -22.14 10.00 9.26
C GLY A 227 -22.68 8.88 8.38
N GLY A 228 -23.75 9.15 7.63
CA GLY A 228 -24.43 8.16 6.79
C GLY A 228 -25.11 7.02 7.55
N GLY A 229 -25.13 7.04 8.90
CA GLY A 229 -25.55 5.90 9.72
C GLY A 229 -24.48 4.80 9.81
N LEU A 230 -23.23 5.12 9.51
CA LEU A 230 -22.10 4.19 9.46
C LEU A 230 -21.23 4.32 10.73
N GLU A 231 -20.49 3.26 11.07
CA GLU A 231 -19.71 3.18 12.33
C GLU A 231 -18.19 3.01 12.11
N ASP A 232 -17.77 2.82 10.86
CA ASP A 232 -16.41 2.57 10.40
C ASP A 232 -15.64 3.87 10.06
N TRP A 233 -15.94 4.93 10.79
CA TRP A 233 -15.21 6.21 10.75
C TRP A 233 -13.97 6.14 11.67
N PHE A 234 -12.83 6.62 11.18
CA PHE A 234 -11.52 6.52 11.82
C PHE A 234 -10.62 7.75 11.57
N LEU A 235 -9.56 7.88 12.37
CA LEU A 235 -8.58 8.97 12.27
C LEU A 235 -7.50 8.58 11.25
N PRO A 236 -7.21 9.42 10.24
CA PRO A 236 -6.34 9.04 9.12
C PRO A 236 -4.91 8.72 9.57
N SER A 237 -4.24 7.76 8.93
CA SER A 237 -2.78 7.64 9.02
C SER A 237 -2.10 8.86 8.38
N THR A 238 -0.80 9.05 8.62
CA THR A 238 -0.06 10.19 8.07
C THR A 238 -0.16 10.29 6.54
N ASP A 239 -0.06 9.17 5.81
CA ASP A 239 -0.12 9.19 4.35
C ASP A 239 -1.56 9.45 3.86
N GLU A 240 -2.58 8.95 4.57
CA GLU A 240 -4.00 9.26 4.28
C GLU A 240 -4.32 10.74 4.53
N LEU A 241 -3.80 11.32 5.62
CA LEU A 241 -3.94 12.72 5.96
C LEU A 241 -3.25 13.62 4.92
N ASN A 242 -2.12 13.16 4.37
CA ASN A 242 -1.42 13.84 3.30
C ASN A 242 -2.22 13.89 1.99
N GLU A 243 -2.85 12.79 1.57
CA GLU A 243 -3.77 12.83 0.42
C GLU A 243 -4.98 13.73 0.69
N LEU A 244 -5.49 13.76 1.93
CA LEU A 244 -6.58 14.65 2.32
C LEU A 244 -6.18 16.13 2.25
N CYS A 245 -4.97 16.48 2.69
CA CYS A 245 -4.45 17.84 2.59
C CYS A 245 -4.28 18.30 1.13
N LYS A 246 -3.77 17.43 0.24
CA LYS A 246 -3.67 17.76 -1.19
C LYS A 246 -5.02 18.13 -1.79
N LEU A 247 -6.08 17.42 -1.42
CA LEU A 247 -7.43 17.78 -1.84
C LEU A 247 -7.90 19.09 -1.21
N ALA A 248 -7.69 19.27 0.09
CA ALA A 248 -8.08 20.49 0.81
C ALA A 248 -7.44 21.76 0.22
N GLY A 249 -6.24 21.63 -0.37
CA GLY A 249 -5.51 22.66 -1.08
C GLY A 249 -5.84 22.87 -2.55
N SER A 250 -6.68 22.02 -3.15
CA SER A 250 -7.06 22.09 -4.56
C SER A 250 -8.06 23.24 -4.76
N THR A 251 -7.67 24.26 -5.55
CA THR A 251 -8.61 25.30 -5.98
C THR A 251 -9.62 24.72 -6.97
N ASN A 252 -10.92 24.89 -6.71
CA ASN A 252 -12.17 24.57 -7.44
C ASN A 252 -12.16 24.23 -8.98
N GLU A 253 -11.10 24.49 -9.75
CA GLU A 253 -10.95 24.14 -11.17
C GLU A 253 -10.56 22.67 -11.40
N GLY A 254 -11.32 21.76 -10.80
CA GLY A 254 -11.16 20.30 -10.94
C GLY A 254 -10.23 19.69 -9.90
N PHE A 255 -10.73 18.68 -9.19
CA PHE A 255 -10.01 17.93 -8.16
C PHE A 255 -8.96 16.96 -8.75
N GLU A 256 -8.00 17.50 -9.50
CA GLU A 256 -6.78 16.78 -9.90
C GLU A 256 -5.94 16.53 -8.64
N ALA A 257 -5.62 15.27 -8.35
CA ALA A 257 -4.87 14.85 -7.15
C ALA A 257 -3.36 15.22 -7.19
N SER A 258 -2.99 16.24 -7.97
CA SER A 258 -1.61 16.64 -8.26
C SER A 258 -1.31 18.05 -7.74
N GLY A 259 -0.96 18.13 -6.47
CA GLY A 259 -0.33 19.29 -5.84
C GLY A 259 0.49 18.84 -4.64
N ASP A 260 1.54 19.57 -4.31
CA ASP A 260 2.10 19.48 -2.96
C ASP A 260 1.10 20.13 -2.00
N CYS A 261 0.98 19.59 -0.79
CA CYS A 261 0.14 20.12 0.31
C CYS A 261 0.62 21.51 0.84
N ALA A 262 1.52 22.18 0.13
CA ALA A 262 2.16 23.45 0.51
C ALA A 262 1.72 24.62 -0.41
N ASN A 263 1.53 25.80 0.19
CA ASN A 263 1.08 27.06 -0.45
C ASN A 263 -0.42 27.07 -0.83
N LEU A 264 -1.28 26.63 0.09
CA LEU A 264 -2.72 26.57 -0.13
C LEU A 264 -3.33 27.98 -0.11
N ALA A 265 -3.72 28.49 -1.28
CA ALA A 265 -4.26 29.85 -1.42
C ALA A 265 -5.66 30.03 -0.79
N THR A 266 -6.40 28.93 -0.68
CA THR A 266 -7.68 28.81 0.03
C THR A 266 -7.89 27.35 0.35
N LEU A 267 -8.27 27.03 1.60
CA LEU A 267 -8.71 25.69 2.00
C LEU A 267 -10.18 25.49 1.62
N GLU A 268 -10.50 24.37 1.00
CA GLU A 268 -11.87 24.02 0.62
C GLU A 268 -12.53 23.09 1.67
N ALA A 269 -13.82 22.77 1.50
CA ALA A 269 -14.58 21.83 2.34
C ALA A 269 -14.48 22.05 3.87
N GLY A 270 -14.33 23.30 4.32
CA GLY A 270 -14.33 23.66 5.74
C GLY A 270 -13.08 23.21 6.52
N PHE A 271 -11.94 22.99 5.87
CA PHE A 271 -10.65 22.80 6.56
C PHE A 271 -10.10 24.13 7.11
N SER A 272 -9.37 24.08 8.22
CA SER A 272 -8.73 25.24 8.85
C SER A 272 -7.21 25.29 8.62
N ASP A 273 -6.65 26.49 8.65
CA ASP A 273 -5.22 26.78 8.51
C ASP A 273 -4.45 26.40 9.80
N ALA A 274 -4.38 25.10 10.09
CA ALA A 274 -3.98 24.56 11.38
C ALA A 274 -3.43 23.12 11.28
N GLY A 275 -2.93 22.61 12.41
CA GLY A 275 -2.53 21.21 12.54
C GLY A 275 -3.71 20.25 12.69
N TYR A 276 -3.64 19.13 11.97
CA TYR A 276 -4.58 18.02 12.05
C TYR A 276 -3.89 16.75 12.55
N TRP A 277 -4.45 16.08 13.56
CA TRP A 277 -3.92 14.81 14.04
C TRP A 277 -4.05 13.70 12.99
N SER A 278 -3.00 12.88 12.91
CA SER A 278 -3.08 11.53 12.34
C SER A 278 -3.19 10.49 13.47
N SER A 279 -3.58 9.26 13.14
CA SER A 279 -3.51 8.10 14.02
C SER A 279 -2.11 7.48 14.09
N THR A 280 -1.12 8.03 13.39
CA THR A 280 0.26 7.55 13.43
C THR A 280 0.96 8.04 14.68
N GLU A 281 1.47 7.09 15.46
CA GLU A 281 2.28 7.32 16.64
C GLU A 281 3.76 7.55 16.25
N SER A 282 4.42 8.52 16.90
CA SER A 282 5.86 8.79 16.66
C SER A 282 6.75 8.29 17.80
N SER A 283 6.24 8.25 19.03
CA SER A 283 6.93 7.68 20.20
C SER A 283 5.93 7.38 21.33
N ASP A 284 6.44 6.93 22.47
CA ASP A 284 5.66 6.80 23.71
C ASP A 284 4.91 8.07 24.13
N VAL A 285 5.51 9.24 23.89
CA VAL A 285 4.99 10.57 24.28
C VAL A 285 4.51 11.46 23.12
N MET A 286 4.82 11.12 21.86
CA MET A 286 4.47 11.93 20.68
C MET A 286 3.66 11.18 19.62
N ALA A 287 2.80 11.92 18.93
CA ALA A 287 2.07 11.46 17.75
C ALA A 287 2.35 12.40 16.57
N SER A 288 2.04 11.95 15.35
CA SER A 288 2.21 12.73 14.12
C SER A 288 0.95 13.52 13.78
N TYR A 289 1.14 14.78 13.39
CA TYR A 289 0.11 15.66 12.85
C TYR A 289 0.62 16.27 11.54
N GLN A 290 -0.30 16.80 10.72
CA GLN A 290 0.08 17.57 9.54
C GLN A 290 -0.46 19.00 9.67
N ASP A 291 0.43 19.98 9.46
CA ASP A 291 0.09 21.39 9.41
C ASP A 291 -0.45 21.74 8.03
N PHE A 292 -1.74 22.07 7.91
CA PHE A 292 -2.39 22.36 6.63
C PHE A 292 -2.01 23.74 6.05
N SER A 293 -1.32 24.60 6.81
CA SER A 293 -0.86 25.92 6.31
C SER A 293 0.37 25.82 5.39
N VAL A 294 1.28 24.91 5.73
CA VAL A 294 2.59 24.71 5.06
C VAL A 294 2.78 23.28 4.55
N GLY A 295 1.81 22.41 4.79
CA GLY A 295 1.78 21.01 4.41
C GLY A 295 2.74 20.08 5.14
N SER A 296 3.39 20.57 6.20
CA SER A 296 4.45 19.85 6.89
C SER A 296 3.90 18.79 7.84
N ILE A 297 4.36 17.55 7.67
CA ILE A 297 4.17 16.46 8.65
C ILE A 297 5.15 16.68 9.80
N LEU A 298 4.64 16.73 11.02
CA LEU A 298 5.35 17.08 12.24
C LEU A 298 4.90 16.17 13.39
N ASN A 299 5.63 16.21 14.51
CA ASN A 299 5.31 15.44 15.71
C ASN A 299 5.07 16.38 16.89
N PHE A 300 4.09 16.05 17.73
CA PHE A 300 3.72 16.84 18.90
C PHE A 300 3.29 15.94 20.06
N TYR A 301 3.20 16.48 21.28
CA TYR A 301 2.89 15.66 22.46
C TYR A 301 1.45 15.16 22.43
N LYS A 302 1.24 13.93 22.90
CA LYS A 302 -0.09 13.29 22.90
C LYS A 302 -1.14 14.01 23.77
N GLU A 303 -0.70 14.83 24.72
CA GLU A 303 -1.54 15.68 25.59
C GLU A 303 -1.90 17.05 24.99
N ASP A 304 -1.20 17.49 23.95
CA ASP A 304 -1.48 18.74 23.27
C ASP A 304 -2.62 18.58 22.25
N PHE A 305 -3.22 19.70 21.85
CA PHE A 305 -4.44 19.72 21.04
C PHE A 305 -4.15 20.03 19.56
N GLN A 306 -4.75 19.25 18.65
CA GLN A 306 -4.80 19.52 17.20
C GLN A 306 -6.20 19.20 16.67
N LEU A 307 -6.54 19.68 15.48
CA LEU A 307 -7.82 19.41 14.87
C LEU A 307 -7.94 17.94 14.45
N VAL A 308 -9.17 17.42 14.40
CA VAL A 308 -9.45 16.07 13.92
C VAL A 308 -10.53 16.09 12.86
N ARG A 309 -10.43 15.23 11.85
CA ARG A 309 -11.52 14.99 10.90
C ARG A 309 -11.66 13.49 10.60
N PRO A 310 -12.86 12.90 10.78
CA PRO A 310 -13.11 11.52 10.44
C PRO A 310 -12.89 11.25 8.96
N ILE A 311 -12.24 10.13 8.66
CA ILE A 311 -12.26 9.51 7.34
C ILE A 311 -12.82 8.10 7.41
N ARG A 312 -13.16 7.54 6.26
CA ARG A 312 -13.75 6.21 6.11
C ARG A 312 -13.31 5.58 4.80
N ALA A 313 -13.15 4.25 4.77
CA ALA A 313 -12.79 3.48 3.57
C ALA A 313 -13.96 2.63 3.04
N PHE A 314 -13.99 2.38 1.72
CA PHE A 314 -14.95 1.46 1.08
C PHE A 314 -14.46 0.93 -0.28
#